data_AF-J1L235-F1
#
_entry.id   AF-J1L235-F1
#
_cell.length_a   1.000
_cell.length_b   1.000
_cell.length_c   1.000
_cell.angle_alpha   90.00
_cell.angle_beta   90.00
_cell.angle_gamma   90.00
#
_symmetry.space_group_name_H-M   'P 1'
#
loop_
_entity.id
_entity.type
_entity.pdbx_description
1 polymer ?
#
loop_
_entity_poly.entity_id
_entity_poly.type
_entity_poly.pdbx_seq_one_letter_code
_entity_poly.pdbx_strand_id
1 'polypeptide(L)' 'MELKFDRERNRQERLAFVRKQALWVREAPNEVWSREQADLIDSFLENAGNYALSRARYLDLHRALARQRRTGVVDGTGSA' A
#
# COMPACT_ATOMS: atom_id res chain seq x y z
N MET A 1 11.86 16.68 1.22
CA MET A 1 11.60 18.14 1.15
C MET A 1 10.10 18.31 0.95
N GLU A 2 9.33 18.54 2.02
CA GLU A 2 7.89 18.77 1.92
C GLU A 2 7.67 20.07 1.14
N LEU A 3 7.24 19.96 -0.11
CA LEU A 3 6.82 21.11 -0.88
C LEU A 3 5.56 21.65 -0.22
N LYS A 4 5.66 22.85 0.38
CA LYS A 4 4.58 23.68 0.93
C LYS A 4 3.58 24.06 -0.18
N PHE A 5 2.98 23.08 -0.83
CA PHE A 5 1.99 23.30 -1.86
C PHE A 5 0.62 23.50 -1.22
N ASP A 6 -0.10 24.47 -1.79
CA ASP A 6 -1.48 24.81 -1.50
C ASP A 6 -2.30 23.56 -1.19
N ARG A 7 -2.68 23.42 0.09
CA ARG A 7 -3.40 22.25 0.61
C ARG A 7 -4.67 21.99 -0.17
N GLU A 8 -5.32 23.06 -0.65
CA GLU A 8 -6.55 22.94 -1.40
C GLU A 8 -6.28 22.40 -2.81
N ARG A 9 -5.22 22.89 -3.48
CA ARG A 9 -4.83 22.35 -4.79
C ARG A 9 -4.49 20.86 -4.72
N ASN A 10 -3.72 20.45 -3.72
CA ASN A 10 -3.37 19.04 -3.52
C ASN A 10 -4.62 18.18 -3.24
N ARG A 11 -5.59 18.72 -2.49
CA ARG A 11 -6.87 18.05 -2.24
C ARG A 11 -7.67 17.88 -3.53
N GLN A 12 -7.76 18.93 -4.35
CA GLN A 12 -8.48 18.88 -5.63
C GLN A 12 -7.84 17.89 -6.60
N GLU A 13 -6.51 17.86 -6.70
CA GLU A 13 -5.78 16.88 -7.52
C GLU A 13 -6.09 15.44 -7.08
N ARG A 14 -6.09 15.18 -5.78
CA ARG A 14 -6.45 13.85 -5.24
C ARG A 14 -7.91 13.50 -5.53
N LEU A 15 -8.84 14.44 -5.36
CA LEU A 15 -10.25 14.21 -5.67
C LEU A 15 -10.47 13.95 -7.16
N ALA A 16 -9.78 14.71 -8.03
CA ALA A 16 -9.85 14.51 -9.48
C ALA A 16 -9.32 13.13 -9.88
N PHE A 17 -8.19 12.70 -9.30
CA PHE A 17 -7.65 11.36 -9.49
C PHE A 17 -8.66 10.28 -9.08
N VAL A 18 -9.20 10.35 -7.86
CA VAL A 18 -10.16 9.37 -7.36
C VAL A 18 -11.41 9.30 -8.24
N ARG A 19 -11.97 10.45 -8.66
CA ARG A 19 -13.13 10.50 -9.54
C ARG A 19 -12.85 9.86 -10.90
N LYS A 20 -11.69 10.14 -11.50
CA LYS A 20 -11.28 9.54 -12.77
C LYS A 20 -11.17 8.02 -12.65
N GLN A 21 -10.55 7.52 -11.58
CA GLN A 21 -10.43 6.09 -11.35
C GLN A 21 -11.78 5.43 -11.08
N ALA A 22 -12.66 6.06 -10.30
CA ALA A 22 -13.99 5.53 -10.02
C ALA A 22 -14.88 5.46 -11.29
N LEU A 23 -14.78 6.46 -12.16
CA LEU A 23 -15.45 6.44 -13.47
C LEU A 23 -14.92 5.31 -14.34
N TRP A 24 -13.59 5.18 -14.42
CA TRP A 24 -12.96 4.11 -15.18
C TRP A 24 -13.38 2.72 -14.68
N VAL A 25 -13.38 2.48 -13.36
CA VAL A 25 -13.86 1.21 -12.77
C VAL A 25 -15.34 0.97 -13.09
N ARG A 26 -16.17 2.02 -13.14
CA ARG A 26 -17.59 1.89 -13.47
C ARG A 26 -17.83 1.59 -14.96
N GLU A 27 -16.96 2.10 -15.83
CA GLU A 27 -17.07 1.96 -17.29
C GLU A 27 -16.38 0.70 -17.82
N ALA A 28 -15.35 0.20 -17.12
CA ALA A 28 -14.66 -1.01 -17.49
C ALA A 28 -15.60 -2.23 -17.34
N PRO A 29 -15.75 -3.06 -18.39
CA PRO A 29 -16.46 -4.32 -18.27
C PRO A 29 -15.78 -5.17 -17.19
N ASN A 30 -16.58 -5.71 -16.26
CA ASN A 30 -16.07 -6.42 -15.09
C ASN A 30 -15.14 -7.58 -15.47
N GLU A 31 -15.33 -8.16 -16.66
CA GLU A 31 -14.50 -9.21 -17.26
C GLU A 31 -13.07 -8.75 -17.57
N VAL A 32 -12.88 -7.51 -18.03
CA VAL A 32 -11.55 -6.93 -18.32
C VAL A 32 -10.83 -6.63 -17.02
N TRP A 33 -11.50 -5.98 -16.07
CA TRP A 33 -10.93 -5.71 -14.75
C TRP A 33 -10.56 -7.01 -14.03
N SER A 34 -11.45 -8.00 -14.03
CA SER A 34 -11.18 -9.30 -13.40
C SER A 34 -10.02 -10.03 -14.05
N ARG A 35 -9.86 -9.94 -15.38
CA ARG A 35 -8.72 -10.52 -16.09
C ARG A 35 -7.41 -9.82 -15.72
N GLU A 36 -7.37 -8.49 -15.77
CA GLU A 36 -6.17 -7.73 -15.39
C GLU A 36 -5.77 -7.96 -13.92
N GLN A 37 -6.75 -8.12 -13.02
CA GLN A 37 -6.47 -8.49 -11.63
C GLN A 37 -5.95 -9.92 -11.50
N ALA A 38 -6.50 -10.87 -12.26
CA ALA A 38 -6.00 -12.25 -12.28
C ALA A 38 -4.55 -12.31 -12.78
N ASP A 39 -4.25 -11.65 -13.90
CA ASP A 39 -2.91 -11.61 -14.50
C ASP A 39 -1.86 -11.01 -13.52
N LEU A 40 -2.26 -9.98 -12.76
CA LEU A 40 -1.42 -9.40 -11.72
C LEU A 40 -1.15 -10.37 -10.56
N ILE A 41 -2.19 -11.05 -10.08
CA ILE A 41 -2.07 -12.04 -9.00
C ILE A 41 -1.18 -13.20 -9.45
N ASP A 42 -1.38 -13.70 -10.67
CA ASP A 42 -0.59 -14.79 -11.24
C ASP A 42 0.88 -14.38 -11.35
N SER A 43 1.17 -13.16 -11.80
CA SER A 43 2.53 -12.61 -11.84
C SER A 43 3.20 -12.57 -10.45
N PHE A 44 2.45 -12.24 -9.39
CA PHE A 44 2.97 -12.28 -8.02
C PHE A 44 3.22 -13.71 -7.54
N LEU A 45 2.38 -14.67 -7.90
CA LEU A 45 2.54 -16.07 -7.54
C LEU A 45 3.75 -16.69 -8.24
N GLU A 46 3.91 -16.44 -9.54
CA GLU A 46 5.09 -16.85 -10.31
C GLU A 46 6.38 -16.28 -9.71
N ASN A 47 6.34 -15.02 -9.27
CA ASN A 47 7.50 -14.34 -8.69
C ASN A 47 7.68 -14.60 -7.18
N ALA A 48 6.78 -15.35 -6.52
CA ALA A 48 6.82 -15.59 -5.08
C ALA A 48 8.12 -16.30 -4.64
N GLY A 49 8.72 -17.12 -5.53
CA GLY A 49 9.99 -17.78 -5.28
C GLY A 49 11.20 -16.85 -5.24
N ASN A 50 11.16 -15.70 -5.93
CA ASN A 50 12.24 -14.70 -5.91
C ASN A 50 12.02 -13.62 -4.85
N TYR A 51 11.03 -13.79 -3.98
CA TYR A 51 10.75 -12.82 -2.95
C TYR A 51 11.97 -12.65 -2.04
N ALA A 52 12.38 -11.40 -1.80
CA ALA A 52 13.59 -11.07 -1.05
C ALA A 52 13.56 -11.54 0.43
N LEU A 53 12.43 -12.09 0.87
CA LEU A 53 12.19 -12.54 2.23
C LEU A 53 11.62 -13.95 2.24
N SER A 54 12.27 -14.87 2.96
CA SER A 54 11.69 -16.19 3.19
C SER A 54 10.44 -16.09 4.07
N ARG A 55 9.51 -17.04 3.90
CA ARG A 55 8.30 -17.14 4.74
C ARG A 55 8.64 -17.13 6.24
N ALA A 56 9.67 -17.86 6.65
CA ALA A 56 10.11 -17.89 8.05
C ALA A 56 10.53 -16.50 8.53
N ARG A 57 11.36 -15.80 7.75
CA ARG A 57 11.85 -14.46 8.09
C ARG A 57 10.73 -13.41 8.11
N TYR A 58 9.74 -13.53 7.24
CA TYR A 58 8.52 -12.72 7.25
C TYR A 58 7.73 -12.90 8.55
N LEU A 59 7.49 -14.15 8.96
CA LEU A 59 6.75 -14.45 10.19
C LEU A 59 7.49 -13.96 11.43
N ASP A 60 8.82 -14.07 11.47
CA ASP A 60 9.62 -13.58 12.58
C ASP A 60 9.61 -12.06 12.69
N LEU A 61 9.68 -11.34 11.55
CA LEU A 61 9.51 -9.89 11.50
C LEU A 61 8.14 -9.48 12.07
N HIS A 62 7.05 -10.12 11.63
CA HIS A 62 5.71 -9.82 12.13
C HIS A 62 5.55 -10.10 13.63
N ARG A 63 6.14 -11.18 14.13
CA ARG A 63 6.17 -11.49 15.57
C ARG A 63 6.96 -10.43 16.34
N ALA A 64 8.09 -9.96 15.82
CA ALA A 64 8.87 -8.90 16.43
C ALA A 64 8.11 -7.57 16.50
N LEU A 65 7.46 -7.16 15.40
CA LEU A 65 6.62 -5.97 15.34
C LEU A 65 5.42 -6.06 16.31
N ALA A 66 4.79 -7.23 16.40
CA ALA A 66 3.69 -7.46 17.34
C ALA A 66 4.14 -7.46 18.81
N ARG A 67 5.40 -7.78 19.09
CA ARG A 67 6.00 -7.63 20.43
C ARG A 67 6.27 -6.16 20.74
N GLN A 68 6.90 -5.42 19.81
CA GLN A 68 7.16 -3.97 19.97
C GLN A 68 5.88 -3.17 20.24
N ARG A 69 4.79 -3.46 19.51
CA ARG A 69 3.49 -2.83 19.72
C ARG A 69 2.87 -3.14 21.08
N ARG A 70 3.14 -4.32 21.65
CA ARG A 70 2.67 -4.72 22.98
C ARG A 70 3.51 -4.15 24.11
N THR A 71 4.79 -3.94 23.89
CA THR A 71 5.71 -3.38 24.91
C THR A 71 5.62 -1.86 25.05
N GLY A 72 4.83 -1.16 24.24
CA GLY A 72 4.54 0.26 24.45
C GLY A 72 5.78 1.14 24.59
N VAL A 73 6.87 0.83 23.87
CA VAL A 73 7.99 1.76 23.78
C VAL A 73 7.58 2.84 22.80
N VAL A 74 6.89 3.85 23.34
CA VAL A 74 6.94 5.21 22.81
C VAL A 74 8.39 5.61 23.00
N ASP A 75 9.15 5.69 21.90
CA ASP A 75 10.40 6.46 21.93
C ASP A 75 10.01 7.90 22.21
N GLY A 76 9.98 8.22 23.51
CA GLY A 76 9.93 9.56 24.04
C GLY A 76 11.25 10.25 23.74
N THR A 77 11.43 10.69 22.50
CA THR A 77 12.29 11.83 22.22
C THR A 77 11.40 13.01 21.95
N GLY A 78 10.75 13.48 23.02
CA GLY A 78 10.63 14.91 23.20
C GLY A 78 12.04 15.44 23.35
N SER A 79 12.47 16.28 22.42
CA SER A 79 13.54 17.23 22.66
C SER A 79 13.02 18.59 22.22
N ALA A 80 13.26 19.52 23.14
CA ALA A 80 12.76 20.88 23.23
C ALA A 80 13.05 21.74 21.99
#